data_AF-A0A8F1MA94-F1
#
_entry.id   AF-A0A8F1MA94-F1
#
_cell.length_a   1.000
_cell.length_b   1.000
_cell.length_c   1.000
_cell.angle_alpha   90.00
_cell.angle_beta   90.00
_cell.angle_gamma   90.00
#
_symmetry.space_group_name_H-M   'P 1'
#
loop_
_entity.id
_entity.type
_entity.pdbx_description
1 polymer ?
#
loop_
_entity_poly.entity_id
_entity_poly.type
_entity_poly.pdbx_seq_one_letter_code
_entity_poly.pdbx_strand_id
1 'polypeptide(L)'
;MVRFYLQKLVRDRVVSNCLDDPEVLHTEYRELDSREFRRELVHKVHEEADEIPLGDKQRDESLKELADLQEVVDTLHQDFGFSTEQVQEEMARKKQKKGGFDNRHYIEYNDLVDGSKWVEIFRAQPDKYREEKADSEEQEFGD
;
A
#
# COMPACT_ATOMS: atom_id res chain seq x y z
N MET A 1 -2.29 -15.71 -31.15
CA MET A 1 -2.89 -14.98 -30.00
C MET A 1 -1.93 -15.10 -28.83
N VAL A 2 -1.59 -13.98 -28.20
CA VAL A 2 -0.83 -13.92 -26.94
C VAL A 2 -1.82 -13.56 -25.82
N ARG A 3 -1.68 -14.12 -24.62
CA ARG A 3 -2.58 -13.86 -23.48
C ARG A 3 -1.78 -13.33 -22.29
N PHE A 4 -2.24 -12.22 -21.73
CA PHE A 4 -1.77 -11.67 -20.46
C PHE A 4 -2.89 -11.74 -19.42
N TYR A 5 -2.55 -11.97 -18.16
CA TYR A 5 -3.49 -11.98 -17.04
C TYR A 5 -3.30 -10.72 -16.21
N LEU A 6 -4.19 -9.73 -16.40
CA LEU A 6 -4.07 -8.45 -15.70
C LEU A 6 -4.51 -8.54 -14.22
N GLN A 7 -5.57 -9.30 -13.94
CA GLN A 7 -6.08 -9.58 -12.57
C GLN A 7 -6.14 -8.34 -11.67
N LYS A 8 -6.73 -7.24 -12.18
CA LYS A 8 -6.81 -5.97 -11.48
C LYS A 8 -8.18 -5.31 -11.59
N LEU A 9 -8.50 -4.47 -10.62
CA LEU A 9 -9.65 -3.57 -10.69
C LEU A 9 -9.35 -2.45 -11.70
N VAL A 10 -10.28 -2.15 -12.59
CA VAL A 10 -10.14 -1.12 -13.62
C VAL A 10 -11.30 -0.15 -13.58
N ARG A 11 -11.09 1.08 -14.07
CA ARG A 11 -12.16 2.07 -14.28
C ARG A 11 -13.12 1.60 -15.37
N ASP A 12 -14.39 1.97 -15.28
CA ASP A 12 -15.46 1.51 -16.19
C ASP A 12 -15.10 1.65 -17.68
N ARG A 13 -14.50 2.78 -18.05
CA ARG A 13 -14.12 3.06 -19.46
C ARG A 13 -13.00 2.17 -19.97
N VAL A 14 -12.17 1.57 -19.10
CA VAL A 14 -11.11 0.65 -19.53
C VAL A 14 -11.72 -0.58 -20.21
N VAL A 15 -12.82 -1.11 -19.67
CA VAL A 15 -13.52 -2.24 -20.29
C VAL A 15 -14.05 -1.86 -21.67
N SER A 16 -14.74 -0.72 -21.80
CA SER A 16 -15.23 -0.23 -23.11
C SER A 16 -14.08 -0.07 -24.11
N ASN A 17 -13.00 0.59 -23.69
CA ASN A 17 -11.83 0.80 -24.53
C ASN A 17 -11.24 -0.53 -25.01
N CYS A 18 -11.14 -1.55 -24.14
CA CYS A 18 -10.68 -2.88 -24.54
C CYS A 18 -11.64 -3.61 -25.49
N LEU A 19 -12.95 -3.34 -25.44
CA LEU A 19 -13.92 -3.94 -26.36
C LEU A 19 -13.96 -3.23 -27.72
N ASP A 20 -13.64 -1.94 -27.75
CA ASP A 20 -13.66 -1.10 -28.95
C ASP A 20 -12.31 -1.11 -29.70
N ASP A 21 -11.23 -1.57 -29.07
CA ASP A 21 -9.88 -1.61 -29.65
C ASP A 21 -9.73 -2.79 -30.64
N PRO A 22 -9.45 -2.53 -31.94
CA PRO A 22 -9.28 -3.58 -32.94
C PRO A 22 -8.08 -4.50 -32.70
N GLU A 23 -7.12 -4.11 -31.85
CA GLU A 23 -5.99 -4.96 -31.45
C GLU A 23 -6.34 -5.95 -30.34
N VAL A 24 -7.44 -5.70 -29.60
CA VAL A 24 -7.90 -6.56 -28.51
C VAL A 24 -8.88 -7.60 -29.04
N LEU A 25 -8.36 -8.80 -29.30
CA LEU A 25 -9.17 -9.91 -29.85
C LEU A 25 -10.22 -10.47 -28.86
N HIS A 26 -9.99 -10.37 -27.55
CA HIS A 26 -10.90 -10.84 -26.49
C HIS A 26 -10.57 -10.19 -25.15
N THR A 27 -11.60 -9.77 -24.41
CA THR A 27 -11.51 -9.30 -23.02
C THR A 27 -12.43 -10.12 -22.12
N GLU A 28 -11.84 -10.88 -21.19
CA GLU A 28 -12.59 -11.59 -20.15
C GLU A 28 -12.69 -10.68 -18.91
N TYR A 29 -13.90 -10.36 -18.47
CA TYR A 29 -14.14 -9.54 -17.29
C TYR A 29 -15.43 -9.97 -16.59
N ARG A 30 -15.57 -9.59 -15.31
CA ARG A 30 -16.77 -9.82 -14.51
C ARG A 30 -16.94 -8.71 -13.48
N GLU A 31 -18.16 -8.55 -13.00
CA GLU A 31 -18.44 -7.70 -11.84
C GLU A 31 -17.99 -8.41 -10.55
N LEU A 32 -17.51 -7.62 -9.58
CA LEU A 32 -17.06 -8.10 -8.28
C LEU A 32 -18.22 -7.99 -7.28
N ASP A 33 -18.35 -8.96 -6.37
CA ASP A 33 -19.22 -8.79 -5.21
C ASP A 33 -18.61 -7.79 -4.19
N SER A 34 -19.36 -7.38 -3.18
CA SER A 34 -18.89 -6.38 -2.20
C SER A 34 -17.62 -6.78 -1.46
N ARG A 35 -17.42 -8.07 -1.17
CA ARG A 35 -16.23 -8.54 -0.46
C ARG A 35 -15.01 -8.56 -1.38
N GLU A 36 -15.21 -9.03 -2.61
CA GLU A 36 -14.17 -9.00 -3.64
C GLU A 36 -13.78 -7.58 -4.01
N PHE A 37 -14.76 -6.69 -4.17
CA PHE A 37 -14.54 -5.29 -4.49
C PHE A 37 -13.69 -4.59 -3.43
N ARG A 38 -14.00 -4.78 -2.13
CA ARG A 38 -13.16 -4.27 -1.04
C ARG A 38 -11.72 -4.76 -1.11
N ARG A 39 -11.53 -6.05 -1.39
CA ARG A 39 -10.20 -6.64 -1.52
C ARG A 39 -9.45 -6.00 -2.69
N GLU A 40 -10.08 -5.90 -3.85
CA GLU A 40 -9.44 -5.32 -5.03
C GLU A 40 -9.22 -3.81 -4.91
N LEU A 41 -10.05 -3.06 -4.17
CA LEU A 41 -9.77 -1.66 -3.83
C LEU A 41 -8.50 -1.52 -2.98
N VAL A 42 -8.27 -2.42 -2.02
CA VAL A 42 -7.02 -2.42 -1.24
C VAL A 42 -5.82 -2.76 -2.13
N HIS A 43 -5.94 -3.74 -3.03
CA HIS A 43 -4.88 -3.99 -4.02
C HIS A 43 -4.64 -2.78 -4.91
N LYS A 44 -5.71 -2.08 -5.30
CA LYS A 44 -5.63 -0.86 -6.10
C LYS A 44 -4.88 0.26 -5.37
N VAL A 45 -5.08 0.42 -4.07
CA VAL A 45 -4.28 1.37 -3.25
C VAL A 45 -2.78 1.06 -3.35
N HIS A 46 -2.40 -0.22 -3.35
CA HIS A 46 -1.00 -0.61 -3.53
C HIS A 46 -0.50 -0.33 -4.96
N GLU A 47 -1.29 -0.70 -5.99
CA GLU A 47 -0.98 -0.41 -7.40
C GLU A 47 -0.70 1.08 -7.61
N GLU A 48 -1.66 1.95 -7.26
CA GLU A 48 -1.53 3.40 -7.50
C GLU A 48 -0.41 4.02 -6.65
N ALA A 49 -0.18 3.53 -5.42
CA ALA A 49 0.91 4.04 -4.59
C ALA A 49 2.29 3.66 -5.13
N ASP A 50 2.44 2.47 -5.71
CA ASP A 50 3.68 1.98 -6.31
C ASP A 50 3.97 2.67 -7.67
N GLU A 51 2.93 3.16 -8.37
CA GLU A 51 3.07 3.89 -9.63
C GLU A 51 3.52 5.36 -9.44
N ILE A 52 3.39 5.94 -8.24
CA ILE A 52 3.82 7.33 -7.98
C ILE A 52 5.34 7.49 -8.24
N PRO A 53 5.75 8.29 -9.24
CA PRO A 53 7.17 8.49 -9.50
C PRO A 53 7.83 9.31 -8.38
N LEU A 54 9.00 8.84 -7.95
CA LEU A 54 9.79 9.47 -6.89
C LEU A 54 10.73 10.58 -7.40
N GLY A 55 10.83 10.77 -8.73
CA GLY A 55 11.73 11.74 -9.34
C GLY A 55 11.16 13.15 -9.43
N ASP A 56 11.97 14.16 -9.11
CA ASP A 56 11.56 15.59 -9.12
C ASP A 56 11.11 16.13 -10.50
N LYS A 57 11.40 15.40 -11.59
CA LYS A 57 11.12 15.82 -12.96
C LYS A 57 9.76 15.35 -13.49
N GLN A 58 9.00 14.58 -12.72
CA GLN A 58 7.77 13.90 -13.16
C GLN A 58 6.50 14.48 -12.51
N ARG A 59 6.49 15.78 -12.21
CA ARG A 59 5.41 16.41 -11.42
C ARG A 59 4.00 16.17 -11.96
N ASP A 60 3.81 16.23 -13.27
CA ASP A 60 2.50 16.02 -13.90
C ASP A 60 2.04 14.57 -13.81
N GLU A 61 2.98 13.62 -13.85
CA GLU A 61 2.75 12.19 -13.64
C GLU A 61 2.44 11.92 -12.16
N SER A 62 3.26 12.43 -11.22
CA SER A 62 2.97 12.35 -9.79
C SER A 62 1.59 12.88 -9.42
N LEU A 63 1.14 13.98 -10.04
CA LEU A 63 -0.19 14.52 -9.77
C LEU A 63 -1.31 13.58 -10.23
N LYS A 64 -1.14 12.90 -11.36
CA LYS A 64 -2.12 11.92 -11.86
C LYS A 64 -2.20 10.73 -10.92
N GLU A 65 -1.07 10.12 -10.59
CA GLU A 65 -1.04 8.95 -9.71
C GLU A 65 -1.54 9.27 -8.29
N LEU A 66 -1.26 10.48 -7.78
CA LEU A 66 -1.86 10.94 -6.50
C LEU A 66 -3.38 11.12 -6.59
N ALA A 67 -3.90 11.55 -7.74
CA ALA A 67 -5.34 11.69 -7.95
C ALA A 67 -6.01 10.31 -8.09
N ASP A 68 -5.37 9.37 -8.80
CA ASP A 68 -5.81 7.98 -8.91
C ASP A 68 -5.84 7.31 -7.53
N LEU A 69 -4.75 7.45 -6.74
CA LEU A 69 -4.70 6.97 -5.36
C LEU A 69 -5.81 7.60 -4.48
N GLN A 70 -6.01 8.92 -4.56
CA GLN A 70 -7.05 9.58 -3.75
C GLN A 70 -8.45 9.09 -4.10
N GLU A 71 -8.77 8.87 -5.39
CA GLU A 71 -10.07 8.35 -5.81
C GLU A 71 -10.32 6.94 -5.24
N VAL A 72 -9.29 6.09 -5.22
CA VAL A 72 -9.40 4.75 -4.63
C VAL A 72 -9.63 4.83 -3.12
N VAL A 73 -8.92 5.72 -2.41
CA VAL A 73 -9.15 5.96 -0.97
C VAL A 73 -10.56 6.48 -0.70
N ASP A 74 -11.04 7.41 -1.52
CA ASP A 74 -12.39 7.98 -1.41
C ASP A 74 -13.46 6.91 -1.59
N THR A 75 -13.30 6.07 -2.62
CA THR A 75 -14.17 4.94 -2.90
C THR A 75 -14.15 3.93 -1.74
N LEU A 76 -12.97 3.63 -1.22
CA LEU A 76 -12.80 2.66 -0.14
C LEU A 76 -13.47 3.11 1.16
N HIS A 77 -13.30 4.38 1.57
CA HIS A 77 -13.94 4.84 2.80
C HIS A 77 -15.47 4.88 2.65
N GLN A 78 -15.99 5.24 1.47
CA GLN A 78 -17.43 5.21 1.18
C GLN A 78 -17.98 3.79 1.25
N ASP A 79 -17.28 2.82 0.67
CA ASP A 79 -17.68 1.41 0.70
C ASP A 79 -17.63 0.81 2.13
N PHE A 80 -16.73 1.31 2.99
CA PHE A 80 -16.73 1.00 4.43
C PHE A 80 -17.85 1.72 5.21
N GLY A 81 -18.55 2.68 4.62
CA GLY A 81 -19.60 3.45 5.27
C GLY A 81 -19.09 4.64 6.09
N PHE A 82 -17.87 5.10 5.84
CA PHE A 82 -17.31 6.29 6.47
C PHE A 82 -17.55 7.53 5.59
N SER A 83 -17.91 8.64 6.20
CA SER A 83 -17.91 9.94 5.53
C SER A 83 -16.49 10.49 5.41
N THR A 84 -16.29 11.40 4.46
CA THR A 84 -15.01 12.10 4.29
C THR A 84 -14.63 12.86 5.57
N GLU A 85 -15.59 13.46 6.27
CA GLU A 85 -15.39 14.17 7.53
C GLU A 85 -14.89 13.24 8.63
N GLN A 86 -15.45 12.03 8.76
CA GLN A 86 -15.00 11.06 9.76
C GLN A 86 -13.53 10.66 9.55
N VAL A 87 -13.12 10.49 8.29
CA VAL A 87 -11.72 10.21 7.94
C VAL A 87 -10.83 11.40 8.30
N GLN A 88 -11.23 12.63 7.95
CA GLN A 88 -10.49 13.85 8.24
C GLN A 88 -10.36 14.14 9.75
N GLU A 89 -11.41 13.91 10.53
CA GLU A 89 -11.39 14.04 11.98
C GLU A 89 -10.40 13.05 12.62
N GLU A 90 -10.41 11.79 12.16
CA GLU A 90 -9.47 10.78 12.63
C GLU A 90 -8.02 11.12 12.24
N MET A 91 -7.79 11.67 11.04
CA MET A 91 -6.48 12.17 10.61
C MET A 91 -6.01 13.32 11.51
N ALA A 92 -6.87 14.30 11.80
CA ALA A 92 -6.56 15.44 12.66
C ALA A 92 -6.25 14.99 14.10
N ARG A 93 -7.03 14.07 14.66
CA ARG A 93 -6.81 13.49 15.99
C ARG A 93 -5.47 12.76 16.07
N LYS A 94 -5.11 11.97 15.05
CA LYS A 94 -3.79 11.31 14.96
C LYS A 94 -2.66 12.35 14.87
N LYS A 95 -2.79 13.38 14.03
CA LYS A 95 -1.79 14.45 13.89
C LYS A 95 -1.58 15.20 15.21
N GLN A 96 -2.65 15.52 15.94
CA GLN A 96 -2.55 16.17 17.25
C GLN A 96 -1.87 15.28 18.30
N LYS A 97 -2.17 13.98 18.31
CA LYS A 97 -1.64 13.04 19.32
C LYS A 97 -0.21 12.56 19.04
N LYS A 98 0.14 12.36 17.76
CA LYS A 98 1.39 11.70 17.35
C LYS A 98 2.33 12.61 16.55
N GLY A 99 1.92 13.83 16.22
CA GLY A 99 2.60 14.67 15.25
C GLY A 99 2.25 14.32 13.80
N GLY A 100 2.68 15.16 12.87
CA GLY A 100 2.65 14.89 11.43
C GLY A 100 4.01 14.42 10.92
N PHE A 101 4.16 14.40 9.60
CA PHE A 101 5.42 14.07 8.92
C PHE A 101 6.32 15.30 8.71
N ASP A 102 6.01 16.43 9.35
CA ASP A 102 6.67 17.72 9.14
C ASP A 102 8.19 17.66 9.44
N ASN A 103 8.60 16.86 10.43
CA ASN A 103 10.00 16.66 10.81
C ASN A 103 10.74 15.59 9.98
N ARG A 104 10.05 14.84 9.12
CA ARG A 104 10.63 13.81 8.23
C ARG A 104 11.50 12.77 8.94
N HIS A 105 11.16 12.42 10.18
CA HIS A 105 11.89 11.40 10.93
C HIS A 105 11.73 10.03 10.25
N TYR A 106 12.85 9.34 10.05
CA TYR A 106 12.93 7.95 9.62
C TYR A 106 13.70 7.18 10.69
N ILE A 107 13.15 6.06 11.16
CA ILE A 107 13.79 5.23 12.19
C ILE A 107 14.48 4.07 11.49
N GLU A 108 15.81 4.03 11.55
CA GLU A 108 16.62 2.94 11.01
C GLU A 108 16.53 1.69 11.91
N TYR A 109 16.75 1.86 13.22
CA TYR A 109 16.67 0.77 14.20
C TYR A 109 16.36 1.31 15.61
N ASN A 110 16.00 0.40 16.52
CA ASN A 110 15.90 0.67 17.96
C ASN A 110 16.63 -0.43 18.72
N ASP A 111 17.46 -0.04 19.68
CA ASP A 111 17.96 -0.96 20.70
C ASP A 111 16.87 -1.13 21.77
N LEU A 112 16.40 -2.36 21.95
CA LEU A 112 15.33 -2.69 22.89
C LEU A 112 15.83 -3.64 23.96
N VAL A 113 15.26 -3.50 25.16
CA VAL A 113 15.43 -4.50 26.21
C VAL A 113 14.76 -5.79 25.76
N ASP A 114 15.50 -6.91 25.75
CA ASP A 114 15.07 -8.21 25.21
C ASP A 114 13.72 -8.69 25.78
N GLY A 115 13.51 -8.55 27.09
CA GLY A 115 12.25 -8.90 27.75
C GLY A 115 11.14 -7.86 27.64
N SER A 116 11.26 -6.84 26.77
CA SER A 116 10.23 -5.82 26.63
C SER A 116 9.07 -6.28 25.76
N LYS A 117 7.87 -5.77 26.05
CA LYS A 117 6.67 -5.99 25.23
C LYS A 117 6.87 -5.67 23.74
N TRP A 118 7.80 -4.78 23.40
CA TRP A 118 8.06 -4.40 22.01
C TRP A 118 8.82 -5.46 21.25
N VAL A 119 9.78 -6.12 21.89
CA VAL A 119 10.52 -7.24 21.31
C VAL A 119 9.56 -8.40 21.01
N GLU A 120 8.64 -8.70 21.92
CA GLU A 120 7.58 -9.71 21.68
C GLU A 120 6.70 -9.35 20.47
N ILE A 121 6.25 -8.08 20.37
CA ILE A 121 5.42 -7.60 19.25
C ILE A 121 6.17 -7.68 17.91
N PHE A 122 7.45 -7.33 17.88
CA PHE A 122 8.25 -7.34 16.65
C PHE A 122 8.59 -8.76 16.22
N ARG A 123 8.99 -9.64 17.14
CA ARG A 123 9.25 -11.07 16.86
C ARG A 123 8.02 -11.83 16.36
N ALA A 124 6.81 -11.38 16.71
CA ALA A 124 5.56 -11.95 16.18
C ALA A 124 5.28 -11.61 14.70
N GLN A 125 6.04 -10.69 14.10
CA GLN A 125 5.88 -10.25 12.70
C GLN A 125 7.25 -10.25 11.97
N PRO A 126 7.88 -11.42 11.80
CA PRO A 126 9.24 -11.52 11.27
C PRO A 126 9.37 -11.07 9.81
N ASP A 127 8.31 -11.17 9.01
CA ASP A 127 8.30 -10.68 7.62
C ASP A 127 8.34 -9.14 7.54
N LYS A 128 7.98 -8.45 8.63
CA LYS A 128 7.90 -6.99 8.70
C LYS A 128 9.05 -6.37 9.47
N TYR A 129 9.51 -7.02 10.54
CA TYR A 129 10.55 -6.51 11.41
C TYR A 129 11.73 -7.47 11.42
N ARG A 130 12.85 -7.05 10.82
CA ARG A 130 14.12 -7.77 10.89
C ARG A 130 14.73 -7.56 12.28
N GLU A 131 15.04 -8.66 12.95
CA GLU A 131 15.88 -8.67 14.14
C GLU A 131 17.33 -9.00 13.74
N GLU A 132 18.28 -8.16 14.13
CA GLU A 132 19.69 -8.52 14.07
C GLU A 132 20.00 -9.44 15.24
N LYS A 133 20.24 -10.72 14.95
CA LYS A 133 20.73 -11.67 15.94
C LYS A 133 22.24 -11.55 15.96
N ALA A 134 22.85 -11.40 17.13
CA ALA A 134 24.29 -11.49 17.25
C ALA A 134 24.74 -12.84 16.69
N ASP A 135 25.60 -12.82 15.68
CA ASP A 135 26.23 -14.04 15.20
C ASP A 135 26.98 -14.68 16.37
N SER A 136 26.67 -15.94 16.65
CA SER A 136 27.47 -16.79 17.53
C SER A 136 28.77 -17.17 16.82
N GLU A 137 29.62 -16.19 16.52
CA GLU A 137 30.99 -16.37 16.05
C GLU A 137 31.99 -15.84 17.09
N GLU A 138 31.93 -16.39 18.30
CA GLU A 138 33.07 -16.42 19.23
C GLU A 138 33.11 -17.77 19.97
N GLN A 139 33.11 -18.88 19.24
CA GLN A 139 33.52 -20.19 19.76
C GLN A 139 34.21 -20.99 18.66
N GLU A 140 35.54 -20.83 18.55
CA GLU A 140 36.55 -21.88 18.29
C GLU A 140 37.84 -21.26 17.71
N PHE A 141 38.63 -20.65 18.58
CA PHE A 141 40.09 -20.83 18.54
C PHE A 141 40.55 -20.99 19.99
N GLY A 142 40.37 -22.22 20.49
CA GLY A 142 41.04 -22.69 21.69
C GLY A 142 42.40 -23.29 21.32
N ASP A 143 43.41 -22.85 22.09
CA ASP A 143 44.80 -23.31 22.24
C ASP A 143 45.73 -23.43 21.01
#